data_AF-A0A4Q2DCZ5-F1
#
_entry.id   AF-A0A4Q2DCZ5-F1
#
_cell.length_a   1.000
_cell.length_b   1.000
_cell.length_c   1.000
_cell.angle_alpha   90.00
_cell.angle_beta   90.00
_cell.angle_gamma   90.00
#
_symmetry.space_group_name_H-M   'P 1'
#
loop_
_entity.id
_entity.type
_entity.pdbx_description
1 polymer ?
#
loop_
_entity_poly.entity_id
_entity_poly.type
_entity_poly.pdbx_seq_one_letter_code
_entity_poly.pdbx_strand_id
1 'polypeptide(L)'
;MVSDRVCELVELCFTIQGLSLLADVLNAVYRVKKDLGVAERVKEVYMPLVPRLVSVLQRNSLNVRVSDEPFKSFFKTVFSQYLAHVLGSKAGVPGLPRKDISCGCEHCKVLDTFINDMTPETRFKLLVAQRNHLEERLRLGNVADRVTHQTDKRGQPHTLVISKRPEILALYTWEGKRAAAINFLRGVGDDSVLMVIMGERYTDVVNAVEGRRAFSEVPVGVVNRDDNLAGISAGPSTSFASSAVSSGPGATTATTTLAGIKRKRRSTPQNVIDVIDLT
;
A
#
# COMPACT_ATOMS: atom_id res chain seq x y z
N MET A 1 0.80 21.41 -9.86
CA MET A 1 1.46 21.76 -11.13
C MET A 1 1.63 20.56 -12.08
N VAL A 2 2.28 19.47 -11.68
CA VAL A 2 2.42 18.28 -12.57
C VAL A 2 1.06 17.64 -12.86
N SER A 3 0.24 17.40 -11.82
CA SER A 3 -1.07 16.77 -11.98
C SER A 3 -2.02 17.62 -12.85
N ASP A 4 -1.93 18.96 -12.76
CA ASP A 4 -2.76 19.88 -13.57
C ASP A 4 -2.49 19.69 -15.06
N ARG A 5 -1.21 19.80 -15.42
CA ARG A 5 -0.78 19.70 -16.81
C ARG A 5 -1.09 18.33 -17.42
N VAL A 6 -0.98 17.25 -16.64
CA VAL A 6 -1.35 15.91 -17.13
C VAL A 6 -2.85 15.83 -17.40
N CYS A 7 -3.70 16.32 -16.50
CA CYS A 7 -5.15 16.34 -16.71
C CYS A 7 -5.54 17.19 -17.92
N GLU A 8 -4.95 18.37 -18.09
CA GLU A 8 -5.18 19.24 -19.26
C GLU A 8 -4.79 18.55 -20.57
N LEU A 9 -3.66 17.84 -20.61
CA LEU A 9 -3.24 17.09 -21.79
C LEU A 9 -4.19 15.92 -22.10
N VAL A 10 -4.70 15.23 -21.06
CA VAL A 10 -5.69 14.16 -21.24
C VAL A 10 -7.01 14.72 -21.78
N GLU A 11 -7.49 15.84 -21.25
CA GLU A 11 -8.69 16.54 -21.77
C GLU A 11 -8.51 16.99 -23.22
N LEU A 12 -7.33 17.52 -23.56
CA LEU A 12 -6.99 17.88 -24.93
C LEU A 12 -7.01 16.65 -25.85
N CYS A 13 -6.45 15.52 -25.42
CA CYS A 13 -6.47 14.27 -26.18
C CYS A 13 -7.89 13.78 -26.46
N PHE A 14 -8.82 13.91 -25.50
CA PHE A 14 -10.23 13.62 -25.73
C PHE A 14 -10.87 14.58 -26.74
N THR A 15 -10.51 15.87 -26.68
CA THR A 15 -11.03 16.88 -27.61
C THR A 15 -10.63 16.59 -29.06
N ILE A 16 -9.39 16.14 -29.29
CA ILE A 16 -8.87 15.79 -30.62
C ILE A 16 -9.12 14.32 -31.03
N GLN A 17 -9.80 13.54 -30.18
CA GLN A 17 -10.05 12.10 -30.36
C GLN A 17 -8.76 11.26 -30.58
N GLY A 18 -7.64 11.73 -30.05
CA GLY A 18 -6.33 11.12 -30.24
C GLY A 18 -6.00 10.09 -29.16
N LEU A 19 -6.62 8.90 -29.21
CA LEU A 19 -6.43 7.86 -28.18
C LEU A 19 -4.98 7.35 -28.09
N SER A 20 -4.23 7.37 -29.18
CA SER A 20 -2.79 7.00 -29.17
C SER A 20 -1.96 7.97 -28.32
N LEU A 21 -2.29 9.26 -28.35
CA LEU A 21 -1.59 10.30 -27.57
C LEU A 21 -1.86 10.15 -26.06
N LEU A 22 -3.01 9.57 -25.67
CA LEU A 22 -3.28 9.28 -24.26
C LEU A 22 -2.26 8.31 -23.67
N ALA A 23 -1.93 7.25 -24.41
CA ALA A 23 -0.95 6.27 -23.95
C ALA A 23 0.43 6.93 -23.79
N ASP A 24 0.83 7.79 -24.72
CA ASP A 24 2.09 8.53 -24.65
C ASP A 24 2.13 9.50 -23.46
N VAL A 25 1.04 10.22 -23.21
CA VAL A 25 0.92 11.11 -22.04
C VAL A 25 1.05 10.32 -20.75
N LEU A 26 0.31 9.22 -20.58
CA LEU A 26 0.39 8.38 -19.37
C LEU A 26 1.78 7.74 -19.21
N ASN A 27 2.41 7.32 -20.31
CA ASN A 27 3.79 6.82 -20.31
C ASN A 27 4.80 7.89 -19.92
N ALA A 28 4.58 9.15 -20.31
CA ALA A 28 5.41 10.26 -19.89
C ALA A 28 5.30 10.51 -18.38
N VAL A 29 4.13 10.27 -17.75
CA VAL A 29 3.96 10.39 -16.29
C VAL A 29 4.90 9.41 -15.55
N TYR A 30 5.11 8.19 -16.05
CA TYR A 30 6.08 7.26 -15.47
C TYR A 30 7.53 7.76 -15.51
N ARG A 31 7.81 8.74 -16.37
CA ARG A 31 9.14 9.34 -16.51
C ARG A 31 9.33 10.60 -15.68
N VAL A 32 8.27 11.11 -15.05
CA VAL A 32 8.34 12.27 -14.16
C VAL A 32 9.02 11.87 -12.86
N LYS A 33 9.98 12.70 -12.40
CA LYS A 33 10.67 12.54 -11.11
C LYS A 33 11.26 11.13 -10.95
N LYS A 34 12.01 10.66 -11.96
CA LYS A 34 12.68 9.35 -11.96
C LYS A 34 13.73 9.22 -10.86
N ASP A 35 14.30 10.34 -10.45
CA ASP A 35 15.26 10.50 -9.36
C ASP A 35 14.66 10.19 -7.98
N LEU A 36 13.33 10.28 -7.83
CA LEU A 36 12.66 9.88 -6.59
C LEU A 36 12.55 8.36 -6.46
N GLY A 37 12.59 7.91 -5.20
CA GLY A 37 12.17 6.56 -4.83
C GLY A 37 10.72 6.28 -5.22
N VAL A 38 10.37 5.00 -5.35
CA VAL A 38 9.04 4.59 -5.83
C VAL A 38 7.93 5.08 -4.88
N ALA A 39 8.13 4.96 -3.56
CA ALA A 39 7.17 5.40 -2.56
C ALA A 39 6.93 6.92 -2.62
N GLU A 40 7.99 7.71 -2.75
CA GLU A 40 7.92 9.17 -2.86
C GLU A 40 7.20 9.57 -4.14
N ARG A 41 7.52 8.95 -5.27
CA ARG A 41 6.83 9.19 -6.55
C ARG A 41 5.34 8.85 -6.47
N VAL A 42 4.96 7.76 -5.81
CA VAL A 42 3.55 7.44 -5.57
C VAL A 42 2.86 8.55 -4.77
N LYS A 43 3.46 9.00 -3.67
CA LYS A 43 2.87 10.03 -2.79
C LYS A 43 2.80 11.40 -3.46
N GLU A 44 3.84 11.82 -4.16
CA GLU A 44 3.95 13.18 -4.70
C GLU A 44 3.34 13.34 -6.10
N VAL A 45 3.27 12.27 -6.89
CA VAL A 45 2.81 12.33 -8.28
C VAL A 45 1.48 11.61 -8.45
N TYR A 46 1.42 10.33 -8.09
CA TYR A 46 0.26 9.51 -8.42
C TYR A 46 -0.94 9.77 -7.50
N MET A 47 -0.74 9.85 -6.18
CA MET A 47 -1.82 10.13 -5.24
C MET A 47 -2.63 11.41 -5.55
N PRO A 48 -2.01 12.56 -5.89
CA PRO A 48 -2.76 13.74 -6.29
C PRO A 48 -3.30 13.69 -7.74
N LEU A 49 -2.68 12.90 -8.62
CA LEU A 49 -3.11 12.78 -10.03
C LEU A 49 -4.33 11.87 -10.19
N VAL A 50 -4.32 10.70 -9.57
CA VAL A 50 -5.35 9.66 -9.71
C VAL A 50 -6.78 10.18 -9.53
N PRO A 51 -7.16 10.84 -8.41
CA PRO A 51 -8.53 11.29 -8.22
C PRO A 51 -8.96 12.30 -9.28
N ARG A 52 -8.04 13.15 -9.74
CA ARG A 52 -8.31 14.13 -10.79
C ARG A 52 -8.50 13.48 -12.14
N LEU A 53 -7.69 12.48 -12.45
CA LEU A 53 -7.81 11.72 -13.68
C LEU A 53 -9.16 11.00 -13.74
N VAL A 54 -9.60 10.42 -12.62
CA VAL A 54 -10.94 9.84 -12.49
C VAL A 54 -12.02 10.90 -12.73
N SER A 55 -11.90 12.11 -12.15
CA SER A 55 -12.84 13.20 -12.41
C SER A 55 -12.84 13.69 -13.86
N VAL A 56 -11.69 13.65 -14.56
CA VAL A 56 -11.61 13.96 -16.00
C VAL A 56 -12.35 12.89 -16.81
N LEU A 57 -12.15 11.61 -16.48
CA LEU A 57 -12.81 10.50 -17.16
C LEU A 57 -14.34 10.53 -16.96
N GLN A 58 -14.80 10.83 -15.76
CA GLN A 58 -16.24 10.94 -15.48
C GLN A 58 -16.93 12.10 -16.22
N ARG A 59 -16.19 13.17 -16.53
CA ARG A 59 -16.70 14.32 -17.28
C ARG A 59 -16.62 14.15 -18.80
N ASN A 60 -15.93 13.11 -19.29
CA ASN A 60 -15.72 12.97 -20.72
C ASN A 60 -17.01 12.53 -21.43
N SER A 61 -17.19 13.00 -22.67
CA SER A 61 -18.33 12.63 -23.52
C SER A 61 -18.07 11.36 -24.35
N LEU A 62 -16.85 10.81 -24.29
CA LEU A 62 -16.39 9.70 -25.15
C LEU A 62 -16.66 8.32 -24.54
N ASN A 63 -17.33 8.25 -23.37
CA ASN A 63 -17.62 7.01 -22.64
C ASN A 63 -16.38 6.18 -22.30
N VAL A 64 -15.19 6.80 -22.23
CA VAL A 64 -13.95 6.10 -21.86
C VAL A 64 -13.94 5.90 -20.35
N ARG A 65 -13.86 4.65 -19.92
CA ARG A 65 -13.92 4.24 -18.51
C ARG A 65 -12.52 4.07 -17.93
N VAL A 66 -12.43 4.10 -16.60
CA VAL A 66 -11.20 3.79 -15.86
C VAL A 66 -10.67 2.38 -16.12
N SER A 67 -11.55 1.47 -16.53
CA SER A 67 -11.26 0.07 -16.85
C SER A 67 -10.84 -0.16 -18.31
N ASP A 68 -10.84 0.89 -19.14
CA ASP A 68 -10.44 0.80 -20.55
C ASP A 68 -8.96 1.15 -20.70
N GLU A 69 -8.30 0.62 -21.74
CA GLU A 69 -6.94 1.03 -22.07
C GLU A 69 -6.91 2.45 -22.65
N PRO A 70 -5.88 3.27 -22.35
CA PRO A 70 -4.65 2.96 -21.60
C PRO A 70 -4.74 3.13 -20.07
N PHE A 71 -5.91 3.50 -19.55
CA PHE A 71 -6.09 3.83 -18.12
C PHE A 71 -6.03 2.61 -17.22
N LYS A 72 -6.58 1.48 -17.69
CA LYS A 72 -6.52 0.20 -16.97
C LYS A 72 -5.08 -0.18 -16.62
N SER A 73 -4.19 -0.23 -17.60
CA SER A 73 -2.78 -0.53 -17.38
C SER A 73 -2.10 0.53 -16.51
N PHE A 74 -2.51 1.79 -16.67
CA PHE A 74 -1.99 2.88 -15.85
C PHE A 74 -2.30 2.69 -14.36
N PHE A 75 -3.59 2.56 -14.02
CA PHE A 75 -4.06 2.38 -12.65
C PHE A 75 -3.54 1.08 -12.03
N LYS A 76 -3.51 -0.02 -12.78
CA LYS A 76 -2.93 -1.30 -12.32
C LYS A 76 -1.49 -1.13 -11.84
N THR A 77 -0.68 -0.38 -12.59
CA THR A 77 0.72 -0.11 -12.23
C THR A 77 0.83 0.79 -11.01
N VAL A 78 0.03 1.86 -10.95
CA VAL A 78 0.01 2.77 -9.80
C VAL A 78 -0.43 2.05 -8.52
N PHE A 79 -1.46 1.22 -8.59
CA PHE A 79 -1.92 0.42 -7.45
C PHE A 79 -0.89 -0.60 -7.01
N SER A 80 -0.23 -1.27 -7.96
CA SER A 80 0.83 -2.21 -7.66
C SER A 80 1.97 -1.53 -6.88
N GLN A 81 2.38 -0.33 -7.31
CA GLN A 81 3.39 0.47 -6.63
C GLN A 81 2.96 0.97 -5.27
N TYR A 82 1.71 1.43 -5.16
CA TYR A 82 1.16 1.85 -3.88
C TYR A 82 1.16 0.70 -2.87
N LEU A 83 0.66 -0.47 -3.28
CA LEU A 83 0.54 -1.62 -2.38
C LEU A 83 1.89 -2.18 -1.95
N ALA A 84 2.86 -2.23 -2.86
CA ALA A 84 4.20 -2.73 -2.53
C ALA A 84 5.03 -1.76 -1.70
N HIS A 85 5.00 -0.46 -2.03
CA HIS A 85 5.96 0.51 -1.49
C HIS A 85 5.37 1.49 -0.45
N VAL A 86 4.06 1.76 -0.50
CA VAL A 86 3.40 2.68 0.44
C VAL A 86 2.69 1.91 1.55
N LEU A 87 1.85 0.94 1.19
CA LEU A 87 1.21 0.05 2.16
C LEU A 87 2.26 -0.89 2.78
N GLY A 88 3.01 -1.60 1.93
CA GLY A 88 4.08 -2.50 2.35
C GLY A 88 3.56 -3.73 3.10
N SER A 89 4.36 -4.23 4.04
CA SER A 89 4.00 -5.39 4.88
C SER A 89 3.51 -4.95 6.25
N LYS A 90 2.58 -5.72 6.83
CA LYS A 90 2.08 -5.49 8.20
C LYS A 90 3.20 -5.53 9.25
N ALA A 91 4.18 -6.41 9.08
CA ALA A 91 5.34 -6.51 9.96
C ALA A 91 6.37 -5.37 9.75
N GLY A 92 6.30 -4.66 8.62
CA GLY A 92 7.23 -3.59 8.25
C GLY A 92 6.75 -2.17 8.60
N VAL A 93 5.72 -2.04 9.44
CA VAL A 93 5.28 -0.71 9.90
C VAL A 93 6.39 -0.10 10.77
N PRO A 94 6.86 1.12 10.45
CA PRO A 94 7.93 1.74 11.22
C PRO A 94 7.45 2.05 12.63
N GLY A 95 8.34 1.92 13.61
CA GLY A 95 8.12 2.45 14.95
C GLY A 95 8.07 3.98 14.92
N LEU A 96 7.26 4.58 15.79
CA LEU A 96 7.24 6.03 15.94
C LEU A 96 8.56 6.52 16.53
N PRO A 97 9.20 7.55 15.95
CA PRO A 97 10.44 8.08 16.49
C PRO A 97 10.23 8.58 17.91
N ARG A 98 11.06 8.13 18.84
CA ARG A 98 10.91 8.46 20.26
C ARG A 98 11.05 9.97 20.49
N LYS A 99 10.17 10.52 21.33
CA LYS A 99 10.16 11.92 21.74
C LYS A 99 9.66 12.03 23.18
N ASP A 100 10.58 12.38 24.06
CA ASP A 100 10.30 12.53 25.49
C ASP A 100 10.13 14.03 25.80
N ILE A 101 9.02 14.38 26.44
CA ILE A 101 8.67 15.77 26.80
C ILE A 101 8.53 15.92 28.32
N SER A 102 8.86 14.91 29.12
CA SER A 102 8.63 14.95 30.56
C SER A 102 9.57 15.89 31.32
N CYS A 103 9.11 16.25 32.52
CA CYS A 103 9.90 16.84 33.60
C CYS A 103 10.28 15.80 34.68
N GLY A 104 9.99 14.52 34.46
CA GLY A 104 10.21 13.42 35.41
C GLY A 104 9.08 13.14 36.42
N CYS A 105 8.00 13.94 36.47
CA CYS A 105 6.86 13.66 37.35
C CYS A 105 6.03 12.45 36.88
N GLU A 106 5.25 11.84 37.78
CA GLU A 106 4.42 10.65 37.52
C GLU A 106 3.54 10.81 36.26
N HIS A 107 2.78 11.90 36.19
CA HIS A 107 1.88 12.16 35.06
C HIS A 107 2.61 12.40 33.75
N CYS A 108 3.79 13.04 33.80
CA CYS A 108 4.61 13.23 32.61
C CYS A 108 5.25 11.94 32.11
N LYS A 109 5.57 10.97 32.98
CA LYS A 109 6.05 9.65 32.54
C LYS A 109 4.96 8.89 31.78
N VAL A 110 3.73 8.95 32.27
CA VAL A 110 2.57 8.39 31.56
C VAL A 110 2.34 9.11 30.23
N LEU A 111 2.48 10.44 30.21
CA LEU A 111 2.38 11.23 28.98
C LEU A 111 3.46 10.88 27.95
N ASP A 112 4.72 10.72 28.37
CA ASP A 112 5.81 10.31 27.49
C ASP A 112 5.58 8.90 26.93
N THR A 113 5.09 7.98 27.77
CA THR A 113 4.72 6.63 27.32
C THR A 113 3.64 6.71 26.24
N PHE A 114 2.60 7.50 26.48
CA PHE A 114 1.56 7.74 25.49
C PHE A 114 2.10 8.42 24.22
N ILE A 115 2.95 9.43 24.31
CA ILE A 115 3.48 10.12 23.12
C ILE A 115 4.29 9.19 22.22
N ASN A 116 4.91 8.17 22.81
CA ASN A 116 5.73 7.20 22.12
C ASN A 116 4.98 5.92 21.72
N ASP A 117 3.78 5.68 22.24
CA ASP A 117 2.93 4.56 21.85
C ASP A 117 2.01 4.89 20.66
N MET A 118 1.32 3.85 20.17
CA MET A 118 0.29 3.95 19.12
C MET A 118 -1.14 4.01 19.67
N THR A 119 -1.30 4.23 20.98
CA THR A 119 -2.63 4.35 21.58
C THR A 119 -3.30 5.60 21.02
N PRO A 120 -4.52 5.52 20.45
CA PRO A 120 -5.13 6.68 19.78
C PRO A 120 -5.44 7.84 20.73
N GLU A 121 -5.74 7.55 21.99
CA GLU A 121 -6.16 8.54 22.97
C GLU A 121 -5.78 8.11 24.40
N THR A 122 -5.46 9.09 25.22
CA THR A 122 -5.33 8.91 26.67
C THR A 122 -6.10 10.00 27.42
N ARG A 123 -6.47 9.70 28.67
CA ARG A 123 -7.31 10.56 29.50
C ARG A 123 -6.69 10.73 30.87
N PHE A 124 -6.54 12.00 31.27
CA PHE A 124 -5.98 12.38 32.55
C PHE A 124 -7.04 13.12 33.38
N LYS A 125 -7.61 12.43 34.36
CA LYS A 125 -8.54 13.03 35.32
C LYS A 125 -7.76 13.67 36.46
N LEU A 126 -7.55 14.99 36.39
CA LEU A 126 -6.57 15.73 37.21
C LEU A 126 -7.09 17.05 37.75
N LEU A 127 -6.49 17.53 38.83
CA LEU A 127 -6.71 18.89 39.34
C LEU A 127 -6.18 19.93 38.34
N VAL A 128 -6.68 21.17 38.45
CA VAL A 128 -6.36 22.27 37.51
C VAL A 128 -4.85 22.49 37.37
N ALA A 129 -4.11 22.54 38.48
CA ALA A 129 -2.66 22.77 38.44
C ALA A 129 -1.90 21.66 37.69
N GLN A 130 -2.27 20.40 37.90
CA GLN A 130 -1.66 19.25 37.23
C GLN A 130 -2.02 19.20 35.75
N ARG A 131 -3.26 19.56 35.40
CA ARG A 131 -3.69 19.68 34.00
C ARG A 131 -2.90 20.76 33.27
N ASN A 132 -2.87 21.97 33.83
CA ASN A 132 -2.14 23.10 33.24
C ASN A 132 -0.64 22.75 33.06
N HIS A 133 -0.09 21.98 34.00
CA HIS A 133 1.27 21.46 33.87
C HIS A 133 1.45 20.56 32.64
N LEU A 134 0.56 19.58 32.40
CA LEU A 134 0.63 18.72 31.22
C LEU A 134 0.43 19.49 29.91
N GLU A 135 -0.53 20.41 29.88
CA GLU A 135 -0.77 21.29 28.71
C GLU A 135 0.48 22.12 28.37
N GLU A 136 1.15 22.66 29.38
CA GLU A 136 2.41 23.39 29.19
C GLU A 136 3.53 22.48 28.68
N ARG A 137 3.64 21.24 29.18
CA ARG A 137 4.63 20.28 28.66
C ARG A 137 4.37 19.92 27.20
N LEU A 138 3.11 19.74 26.80
CA LEU A 138 2.75 19.51 25.39
C LEU A 138 3.18 20.67 24.50
N ARG A 139 2.98 21.91 24.98
CA ARG A 139 3.37 23.13 24.27
C ARG A 139 4.89 23.25 24.14
N LEU A 140 5.63 23.12 25.25
CA LEU A 140 7.09 23.22 25.28
C LEU A 140 7.78 22.06 24.55
N GLY A 141 7.20 20.87 24.59
CA GLY A 141 7.72 19.69 23.90
C GLY A 141 7.55 19.73 22.38
N ASN A 142 6.85 20.74 21.83
CA ASN A 142 6.60 20.91 20.41
C ASN A 142 6.06 19.63 19.75
N VAL A 143 5.05 19.00 20.36
CA VAL A 143 4.41 17.75 19.87
C VAL A 143 3.07 18.01 19.18
N ALA A 144 2.83 19.27 18.79
CA ALA A 144 1.59 19.68 18.12
C ALA A 144 1.41 19.00 16.74
N ASP A 145 2.50 18.51 16.14
CA ASP A 145 2.52 17.69 14.93
C ASP A 145 2.07 16.24 15.18
N ARG A 146 2.03 15.79 16.45
CA ARG A 146 1.72 14.41 16.82
C ARG A 146 0.40 14.23 17.55
N VAL A 147 0.06 15.18 18.40
CA VAL A 147 -1.11 15.08 19.28
C VAL A 147 -1.91 16.37 19.27
N THR A 148 -3.19 16.24 19.59
CA THR A 148 -4.09 17.32 19.97
C THR A 148 -4.57 17.07 21.40
N HIS A 149 -5.03 18.10 22.09
CA HIS A 149 -5.60 17.95 23.42
C HIS A 149 -6.80 18.87 23.64
N GLN A 150 -7.68 18.44 24.52
CA GLN A 150 -8.86 19.19 24.94
C GLN A 150 -9.24 18.84 26.37
N THR A 151 -9.87 19.77 27.08
CA THR A 151 -10.42 19.50 28.41
C THR A 151 -11.90 19.14 28.32
N ASP A 152 -12.24 17.90 28.67
CA ASP A 152 -13.62 17.50 28.95
C ASP A 152 -14.03 18.01 30.34
N LYS A 153 -15.03 18.90 30.35
CA LYS A 153 -15.54 19.58 31.56
C LYS A 153 -16.67 18.80 32.25
N ARG A 154 -16.96 17.56 31.83
CA ARG A 154 -17.97 16.72 32.47
C ARG A 154 -17.46 16.15 33.81
N GLY A 155 -18.17 16.48 34.88
CA GLY A 155 -17.87 16.04 36.24
C GLY A 155 -16.70 16.80 36.88
N GLN A 156 -16.37 16.48 38.13
CA GLN A 156 -15.18 17.01 38.80
C GLN A 156 -14.36 15.86 39.42
N PRO A 157 -13.01 15.95 39.38
CA PRO A 157 -12.20 16.88 38.58
C PRO A 157 -12.38 16.68 37.06
N HIS A 158 -12.13 17.74 36.27
CA HIS A 158 -12.19 17.72 34.80
C HIS A 158 -11.14 16.75 34.21
N THR A 159 -11.35 16.32 32.98
CA THR A 159 -10.47 15.36 32.29
C THR A 159 -9.75 16.03 31.13
N LEU A 160 -8.41 15.95 31.10
CA LEU A 160 -7.62 16.28 29.91
C LEU A 160 -7.58 15.08 28.99
N VAL A 161 -8.14 15.23 27.79
CA VAL A 161 -8.13 14.23 26.73
C VAL A 161 -7.03 14.62 25.75
N ILE A 162 -6.10 13.69 25.51
CA ILE A 162 -5.01 13.88 24.55
C ILE A 162 -5.14 12.79 23.50
N SER A 163 -5.26 13.19 22.23
CA SER A 163 -5.52 12.29 21.11
C SER A 163 -4.37 12.37 20.11
N LYS A 164 -3.98 11.24 19.55
CA LYS A 164 -3.04 11.17 18.42
C LYS A 164 -3.71 11.77 17.20
N ARG A 165 -2.92 12.49 16.43
CA ARG A 165 -3.35 12.97 15.12
C ARG A 165 -3.65 11.80 14.18
N PRO A 166 -4.77 11.83 13.43
CA PRO A 166 -5.09 10.78 12.46
C PRO A 166 -3.96 10.57 11.45
N GLU A 167 -3.24 11.63 11.08
CA GLU A 167 -2.11 11.57 10.13
C GLU A 167 -0.95 10.74 10.69
N ILE A 168 -0.69 10.80 11.99
CA ILE A 168 0.34 9.97 12.63
C ILE A 168 -0.11 8.52 12.71
N LEU A 169 -1.34 8.27 13.13
CA LEU A 169 -1.87 6.90 13.16
C LEU A 169 -1.86 6.28 11.76
N ALA A 170 -2.20 7.06 10.72
CA ALA A 170 -2.15 6.64 9.32
C ALA A 170 -0.75 6.22 8.87
N LEU A 171 0.31 6.82 9.42
CA LEU A 171 1.70 6.55 9.03
C LEU A 171 2.34 5.41 9.83
N TYR A 172 2.01 5.29 11.11
CA TYR A 172 2.72 4.43 12.06
C TYR A 172 1.90 3.25 12.58
N THR A 173 0.65 3.08 12.12
CA THR A 173 -0.14 1.88 12.37
C THR A 173 -0.48 1.15 11.08
N TRP A 174 -0.61 -0.17 11.16
CA TRP A 174 -1.05 -0.95 10.01
C TRP A 174 -2.48 -0.57 9.61
N GLU A 175 -3.35 -0.42 10.60
CA GLU A 175 -4.78 -0.10 10.43
C GLU A 175 -4.94 1.26 9.73
N GLY A 176 -4.14 2.25 10.12
CA GLY A 176 -4.11 3.55 9.49
C GLY A 176 -3.62 3.50 8.03
N LYS A 177 -2.52 2.77 7.76
CA LYS A 177 -2.05 2.56 6.38
C LYS A 177 -3.07 1.82 5.53
N ARG A 178 -3.70 0.78 6.09
CA ARG A 178 -4.76 0.00 5.46
C ARG A 178 -5.96 0.88 5.10
N ALA A 179 -6.42 1.71 6.03
CA ALA A 179 -7.53 2.63 5.78
C ALA A 179 -7.20 3.62 4.65
N ALA A 180 -5.98 4.18 4.65
CA ALA A 180 -5.52 5.06 3.57
C ALA A 180 -5.46 4.32 2.22
N ALA A 181 -4.99 3.07 2.20
CA ALA A 181 -4.94 2.24 1.00
C ALA A 181 -6.34 1.96 0.44
N ILE A 182 -7.28 1.56 1.29
CA ILE A 182 -8.68 1.30 0.89
C ILE A 182 -9.31 2.56 0.31
N ASN A 183 -9.14 3.71 0.98
CA ASN A 183 -9.66 4.98 0.49
C ASN A 183 -9.06 5.37 -0.87
N PHE A 184 -7.76 5.14 -1.05
CA PHE A 184 -7.09 5.43 -2.32
C PHE A 184 -7.60 4.54 -3.46
N LEU A 185 -7.73 3.23 -3.24
CA LEU A 185 -8.25 2.29 -4.23
C LEU A 185 -9.71 2.59 -4.60
N ARG A 186 -10.56 2.79 -3.57
CA ARG A 186 -11.99 3.12 -3.76
C ARG A 186 -12.21 4.48 -4.43
N GLY A 187 -11.23 5.38 -4.38
CA GLY A 187 -11.26 6.63 -5.12
C GLY A 187 -11.29 6.47 -6.64
N VAL A 188 -10.94 5.28 -7.17
CA VAL A 188 -10.99 4.98 -8.61
C VAL A 188 -12.25 4.21 -9.00
N GLY A 189 -12.72 3.32 -8.14
CA GLY A 189 -13.94 2.56 -8.37
C GLY A 189 -14.23 1.57 -7.26
N ASP A 190 -15.39 0.92 -7.36
CA ASP A 190 -15.79 -0.16 -6.46
C ASP A 190 -14.99 -1.46 -6.69
N ASP A 191 -15.27 -2.48 -5.89
CA ASP A 191 -14.57 -3.76 -5.95
C ASP A 191 -14.70 -4.45 -7.33
N SER A 192 -15.80 -4.23 -8.06
CA SER A 192 -15.99 -4.78 -9.40
C SER A 192 -15.04 -4.11 -10.41
N VAL A 193 -14.89 -2.78 -10.32
CA VAL A 193 -13.96 -2.01 -11.14
C VAL A 193 -12.51 -2.39 -10.81
N LEU A 194 -12.19 -2.51 -9.52
CA LEU A 194 -10.85 -2.91 -9.07
C LEU A 194 -10.49 -4.31 -9.52
N MET A 195 -11.44 -5.24 -9.52
CA MET A 195 -11.26 -6.60 -10.05
C MET A 195 -10.94 -6.57 -11.55
N VAL A 196 -11.65 -5.74 -12.34
CA VAL A 196 -11.36 -5.59 -13.77
C VAL A 196 -9.98 -4.98 -14.02
N ILE A 197 -9.59 -3.96 -13.26
CA ILE A 197 -8.29 -3.28 -13.39
C ILE A 197 -7.14 -4.23 -13.05
N MET A 198 -7.23 -4.91 -11.90
CA MET A 198 -6.15 -5.76 -11.39
C MET A 198 -6.11 -7.13 -12.07
N GLY A 199 -7.25 -7.62 -12.55
CA GLY A 199 -7.40 -8.93 -13.20
C GLY A 199 -7.01 -10.06 -12.25
N GLU A 200 -6.18 -10.99 -12.73
CA GLU A 200 -5.68 -12.14 -11.97
C GLU A 200 -5.01 -11.77 -10.65
N ARG A 201 -4.50 -10.52 -10.54
CA ARG A 201 -3.81 -10.01 -9.36
C ARG A 201 -4.74 -9.42 -8.29
N TYR A 202 -6.04 -9.42 -8.51
CA TYR A 202 -6.98 -8.87 -7.54
C TYR A 202 -6.91 -9.60 -6.19
N THR A 203 -6.70 -10.93 -6.20
CA THR A 203 -6.50 -11.72 -4.98
C THR A 203 -5.26 -11.30 -4.18
N ASP A 204 -4.17 -10.92 -4.86
CA ASP A 204 -2.98 -10.36 -4.20
C ASP A 204 -3.30 -9.03 -3.51
N VAL A 205 -4.16 -8.20 -4.12
CA VAL A 205 -4.59 -6.91 -3.53
C VAL A 205 -5.34 -7.16 -2.23
N VAL A 206 -6.31 -8.08 -2.25
CA VAL A 206 -7.09 -8.44 -1.05
C VAL A 206 -6.16 -8.92 0.07
N ASN A 207 -5.27 -9.87 -0.25
CA ASN A 207 -4.32 -10.40 0.73
C ASN A 207 -3.37 -9.32 1.31
N ALA A 208 -2.96 -8.35 0.48
CA ALA A 208 -2.12 -7.23 0.90
C ALA A 208 -2.85 -6.27 1.81
N VAL A 209 -4.07 -5.86 1.45
CA VAL A 209 -4.90 -4.95 2.24
C VAL A 209 -5.31 -5.57 3.57
N GLU A 210 -5.57 -6.87 3.62
CA GLU A 210 -5.85 -7.58 4.87
C GLU A 210 -4.59 -7.82 5.73
N GLY A 211 -3.40 -7.60 5.16
CA GLY A 211 -2.13 -7.83 5.84
C GLY A 211 -1.77 -9.32 5.99
N ARG A 212 -2.41 -10.20 5.21
CA ARG A 212 -2.10 -11.63 5.17
C ARG A 212 -0.77 -11.88 4.45
N ARG A 213 -0.51 -11.13 3.37
CA ARG A 213 0.73 -11.25 2.58
C ARG A 213 1.10 -9.90 1.96
N ALA A 214 2.38 -9.52 2.02
CA ALA A 214 2.85 -8.32 1.33
C ALA A 214 2.67 -8.45 -0.18
N PHE A 215 2.32 -7.35 -0.84
CA PHE A 215 2.15 -7.32 -2.29
C PHE A 215 3.51 -7.41 -2.98
N SER A 216 3.71 -8.41 -3.85
CA SER A 216 4.89 -8.47 -4.70
C SER A 216 4.66 -7.64 -5.94
N GLU A 217 5.57 -6.74 -6.27
CA GLU A 217 5.63 -6.24 -7.64
C GLU A 217 6.20 -7.32 -8.56
N VAL A 218 5.62 -7.40 -9.75
CA VAL A 218 6.30 -8.04 -10.89
C VAL A 218 6.99 -6.88 -11.60
N PRO A 219 8.29 -6.98 -11.92
CA PRO A 219 8.96 -5.96 -12.71
C PRO A 219 8.14 -5.73 -13.98
N VAL A 220 7.68 -4.50 -14.18
CA VAL A 220 6.99 -4.11 -15.40
C VAL A 220 7.99 -4.24 -16.53
N GLY A 221 7.99 -5.40 -17.19
CA GLY A 221 8.58 -5.55 -18.51
C GLY A 221 7.95 -4.48 -19.38
N VAL A 222 8.80 -3.61 -19.93
CA VAL A 222 8.46 -2.67 -20.99
C VAL A 222 7.49 -3.38 -21.93
N VAL A 223 6.33 -2.77 -22.18
CA VAL A 223 5.35 -3.25 -23.16
C VAL A 223 6.11 -3.54 -24.45
N ASN A 224 6.41 -4.82 -24.71
CA ASN A 224 6.94 -5.22 -25.99
C ASN A 224 5.83 -4.92 -26.98
N ARG A 225 6.08 -3.95 -27.87
CA ARG A 225 5.31 -3.83 -29.10
C ARG A 225 5.41 -5.20 -29.76
N ASP A 226 4.27 -5.86 -29.94
CA ASP A 226 4.14 -6.98 -30.85
C ASP A 226 4.44 -6.48 -32.27
N ASP A 227 5.71 -6.40 -32.63
CA ASP A 227 6.15 -6.38 -34.02
C ASP A 227 6.07 -7.81 -34.54
N ASN A 228 4.85 -8.19 -34.88
CA ASN A 228 4.54 -9.41 -35.59
C ASN A 228 4.94 -9.22 -37.06
N LEU A 229 6.21 -9.49 -37.36
CA LEU A 229 6.71 -9.68 -38.73
C LEU A 229 7.79 -10.77 -38.72
N ALA A 230 7.32 -12.02 -38.73
CA ALA A 230 8.16 -13.17 -39.05
C ALA A 230 7.59 -13.87 -40.28
N GLY A 231 8.06 -13.44 -41.45
CA GLY A 231 8.04 -14.20 -42.68
C GLY A 231 9.42 -14.77 -42.96
N ILE A 232 9.45 -16.10 -43.18
CA ILE A 232 10.37 -16.87 -44.03
C ILE A 232 11.74 -17.30 -43.43
N SER A 233 11.80 -18.63 -43.21
CA SER A 233 12.89 -19.60 -43.39
C SER A 233 14.36 -19.22 -43.15
N ALA A 234 15.01 -19.97 -42.25
CA ALA A 234 16.04 -20.96 -42.64
C ALA A 234 16.52 -21.81 -41.44
N GLY A 235 16.48 -23.15 -41.61
CA GLY A 235 17.56 -24.06 -41.21
C GLY A 235 17.65 -24.55 -39.75
N PRO A 236 17.60 -25.88 -39.50
CA PRO A 236 17.87 -26.48 -38.20
C PRO A 236 19.38 -26.73 -38.02
N SER A 237 19.88 -26.58 -36.79
CA SER A 237 21.19 -27.11 -36.41
C SER A 237 21.08 -27.82 -35.07
N THR A 238 20.95 -29.13 -35.19
CA THR A 238 21.25 -30.17 -34.20
C THR A 238 22.69 -30.08 -33.72
N SER A 239 22.93 -30.18 -32.41
CA SER A 239 24.12 -30.80 -31.78
C SER A 239 23.86 -30.94 -30.28
N PHE A 240 23.48 -32.13 -29.80
CA PHE A 240 24.34 -33.19 -29.26
C PHE A 240 24.76 -32.98 -27.80
N ALA A 241 24.47 -34.03 -27.02
CA ALA A 241 24.63 -34.19 -25.60
C ALA A 241 26.10 -34.24 -25.15
N SER A 242 26.32 -34.06 -23.84
CA SER A 242 27.24 -34.89 -23.09
C SER A 242 26.86 -34.93 -21.61
N SER A 243 26.46 -36.12 -21.17
CA SER A 243 26.43 -36.53 -19.77
C SER A 243 27.86 -36.87 -19.32
N ALA A 244 28.21 -36.55 -18.09
CA ALA A 244 29.34 -37.16 -17.42
C ALA A 244 28.88 -37.71 -16.06
N VAL A 245 29.01 -39.02 -15.97
CA VAL A 245 28.77 -39.90 -14.83
C VAL A 245 30.09 -40.00 -14.07
N SER A 246 30.07 -40.02 -12.74
CA SER A 246 31.14 -40.64 -11.97
C SER A 246 30.58 -41.25 -10.70
N SER A 247 30.85 -42.53 -10.54
CA SER A 247 30.35 -43.42 -9.50
C SER A 247 31.51 -43.91 -8.63
N GLY A 248 31.26 -43.91 -7.31
CA GLY A 248 31.71 -44.92 -6.33
C GLY A 248 33.03 -44.67 -5.57
N PRO A 249 33.34 -45.50 -4.54
CA PRO A 249 32.43 -46.07 -3.53
C PRO A 249 33.07 -46.20 -2.10
N GLY A 250 32.27 -46.65 -1.11
CA GLY A 250 32.71 -47.25 0.18
C GLY A 250 32.15 -46.56 1.43
N ALA A 251 31.02 -46.96 2.04
CA ALA A 251 30.71 -48.15 2.86
C ALA A 251 31.31 -48.15 4.29
N THR A 252 30.46 -47.93 5.30
CA THR A 252 30.23 -48.81 6.48
C THR A 252 29.14 -48.27 7.43
N THR A 253 28.08 -49.08 7.64
CA THR A 253 27.36 -49.45 8.90
C THR A 253 27.21 -48.41 10.04
N ALA A 254 26.07 -48.22 10.74
CA ALA A 254 25.02 -49.15 11.17
C ALA A 254 23.76 -48.45 11.76
N THR A 255 22.69 -49.24 11.88
CA THR A 255 21.69 -49.32 12.98
C THR A 255 20.56 -48.28 13.17
N THR A 256 19.34 -48.76 12.88
CA THR A 256 18.07 -48.70 13.68
C THR A 256 17.57 -47.36 14.24
N THR A 257 16.31 -47.02 13.97
CA THR A 257 15.16 -47.15 14.93
C THR A 257 13.84 -46.66 14.30
N LEU A 258 12.76 -47.39 14.58
CA LEU A 258 11.36 -47.21 14.19
C LEU A 258 10.71 -45.93 14.75
N ALA A 259 9.77 -45.31 13.99
CA ALA A 259 8.52 -44.74 14.54
C ALA A 259 7.50 -44.28 13.46
N GLY A 260 6.40 -45.02 13.34
CA GLY A 260 5.00 -44.57 13.14
C GLY A 260 4.63 -43.51 12.09
N ILE A 261 4.13 -43.95 10.92
CA ILE A 261 3.36 -43.11 9.98
C ILE A 261 1.86 -43.38 10.17
N LYS A 262 1.15 -42.42 10.79
CA LYS A 262 -0.31 -42.40 10.93
C LYS A 262 -0.92 -41.67 9.73
N ARG A 263 -1.58 -42.41 8.84
CA ARG A 263 -2.33 -41.86 7.69
C ARG A 263 -3.59 -41.13 8.18
N LYS A 264 -3.78 -39.86 7.81
CA LYS A 264 -5.06 -39.14 7.94
C LYS A 264 -5.60 -38.78 6.55
N ARG A 265 -6.88 -39.11 6.37
CA ARG A 265 -7.71 -39.00 5.16
C ARG A 265 -7.67 -37.63 4.49
N ARG A 266 -7.67 -37.67 3.15
CA ARG A 266 -7.94 -36.60 2.18
C ARG A 266 -9.42 -36.15 2.31
N SER A 267 -9.66 -34.85 2.45
CA SER A 267 -10.97 -34.22 2.29
C SER A 267 -10.93 -33.28 1.07
N THR A 268 -11.99 -33.35 0.28
CA THR A 268 -12.26 -32.64 -0.98
C THR A 268 -12.35 -31.11 -0.75
N PRO A 269 -11.87 -30.26 -1.68
CA PRO A 269 -12.02 -28.81 -1.54
C PRO A 269 -13.46 -28.39 -1.85
N GLN A 270 -14.14 -27.83 -0.84
CA GLN A 270 -15.37 -27.07 -1.00
C GLN A 270 -14.98 -25.66 -1.44
N ASN A 271 -15.34 -25.29 -2.68
CA ASN A 271 -15.33 -23.89 -3.11
C ASN A 271 -16.50 -23.17 -2.43
N VAL A 272 -16.20 -22.42 -1.37
CA VAL A 272 -17.09 -21.40 -0.84
C VAL A 272 -16.41 -20.07 -1.14
N ILE A 273 -16.97 -19.34 -2.11
CA ILE A 273 -16.62 -17.94 -2.34
C ILE A 273 -17.35 -17.17 -1.24
N ASP A 274 -16.64 -16.87 -0.16
CA ASP A 274 -17.13 -15.93 0.85
C ASP A 274 -17.19 -14.55 0.21
N VAL A 275 -18.42 -14.07 0.03
CA VAL A 275 -18.72 -12.65 -0.21
C VAL A 275 -18.25 -11.90 1.03
N ILE A 276 -17.26 -11.03 0.85
CA ILE A 276 -16.68 -10.23 1.92
C ILE A 276 -17.67 -9.09 2.27
N ASP A 277 -18.09 -9.03 3.53
CA ASP A 277 -18.76 -7.88 4.14
C ASP A 277 -17.69 -6.97 4.79
N LEU A 278 -17.58 -5.74 4.30
CA LEU A 278 -16.63 -4.69 4.74
C LEU A 278 -17.39 -3.47 5.28
N THR A 279 -18.23 -3.72 6.28
CA THR A 279 -18.80 -2.68 7.14
C THR A 279 -17.80 -2.21 8.21
#